data_AF-A0A453PR02-F1
#
_entry.id   AF-A0A453PR02-F1
#
_cell.length_a   1.000
_cell.length_b   1.000
_cell.length_c   1.000
_cell.angle_alpha   90.00
_cell.angle_beta   90.00
_cell.angle_gamma   90.00
#
_symmetry.space_group_name_H-M   'P 1'
#
loop_
_entity.id
_entity.type
_entity.pdbx_description
1 polymer ?
#
loop_
_entity_poly.entity_id
_entity_poly.type
_entity_poly.pdbx_seq_one_letter_code
_entity_poly.pdbx_strand_id
1 'polypeptide(L)'
;QIKISMEYPLRPPLFRLQLVSEKTEDLKWHNDLRAMEAEVNLHILRILPRSYEDYILTHQVLCLAMLFDMHLDEDHEKRKVTSVIDVGLCKPVSGTMLTRSVRGRDRRQTIYWRGDVCSSYL
;
A
#
# COMPACT_ATOMS: atom_id res chain seq x y z
N GLN A 1 -2.63 -3.29 -16.04
CA GLN A 1 -2.41 -4.47 -16.91
C GLN A 1 -1.92 -5.64 -16.06
N ILE A 2 -2.41 -6.86 -16.32
CA ILE A 2 -1.96 -8.08 -15.63
C ILE A 2 -1.37 -9.03 -16.68
N LYS A 3 -0.18 -9.56 -16.42
CA LYS A 3 0.48 -10.58 -17.25
C LYS A 3 0.51 -11.90 -16.50
N ILE A 4 -0.19 -12.91 -17.04
CA ILE A 4 -0.23 -14.27 -16.49
C ILE A 4 0.60 -15.17 -17.41
N SER A 5 1.53 -15.93 -16.83
CA SER A 5 2.34 -16.92 -17.54
C SER A 5 1.62 -18.26 -17.61
N MET A 6 1.96 -19.10 -18.60
CA MET A 6 1.52 -20.51 -18.65
C MET A 6 2.08 -21.35 -17.50
N GLU A 7 3.07 -20.83 -16.76
CA GLU A 7 3.63 -21.44 -15.54
C GLU A 7 2.80 -21.17 -14.28
N TYR A 8 1.62 -20.53 -14.39
CA TYR A 8 0.75 -20.33 -13.24
C TYR A 8 0.28 -21.68 -12.65
N PRO A 9 0.30 -21.88 -11.31
CA PRO A 9 0.59 -20.90 -10.25
C PRO A 9 2.07 -20.78 -9.84
N LEU A 10 2.97 -21.63 -10.36
CA LEU A 10 4.40 -21.62 -10.02
C LEU A 10 5.07 -20.26 -10.29
N ARG A 11 4.65 -19.58 -11.37
CA ARG A 11 5.03 -18.19 -11.63
C ARG A 11 3.84 -17.26 -11.34
N PRO A 12 3.95 -16.36 -10.35
CA PRO A 12 2.86 -15.46 -9.98
C PRO A 12 2.55 -14.45 -11.11
N PRO A 13 1.30 -14.00 -11.24
CA PRO A 13 0.92 -12.92 -12.14
C PRO A 13 1.66 -11.61 -11.84
N LEU A 14 2.02 -10.87 -12.89
CA LEU A 14 2.69 -9.58 -12.79
C LEU A 14 1.71 -8.44 -13.09
N PHE A 15 1.54 -7.54 -12.12
CA PHE A 15 0.70 -6.35 -12.21
C PHE A 15 1.55 -5.15 -12.60
N ARG A 16 1.06 -4.38 -13.58
CA ARG A 16 1.56 -3.05 -13.90
C ARG A 16 0.40 -2.06 -13.80
N LEU A 17 0.55 -1.08 -12.94
CA LEU A 17 -0.46 -0.07 -12.64
C LEU A 17 -0.16 1.22 -13.40
N GLN A 18 -1.23 1.81 -13.92
CA GLN A 18 -1.23 3.13 -14.53
C GLN A 18 -2.57 3.75 -14.17
N LEU A 19 -2.53 4.97 -13.63
CA LEU A 19 -3.72 5.77 -13.44
C LEU A 19 -4.00 6.50 -14.74
N VAL A 20 -5.24 6.46 -15.22
CA VAL A 20 -5.69 7.26 -16.36
C VAL A 20 -6.51 8.40 -15.77
N SER A 21 -5.90 9.58 -15.63
CA SER A 21 -6.56 10.79 -15.15
C SER A 21 -6.48 11.88 -16.22
N GLU A 22 -7.55 12.66 -16.37
CA GLU A 22 -7.60 13.78 -17.33
C GLU A 22 -6.73 14.97 -16.89
N LYS A 23 -6.28 14.98 -15.62
CA LYS A 23 -5.44 16.03 -15.04
C LYS A 23 -4.00 15.54 -14.92
N THR A 24 -3.05 16.46 -14.99
CA THR A 24 -1.59 16.29 -14.82
C THR A 24 -1.18 15.83 -13.40
N GLU A 25 -1.89 14.88 -12.82
CA GLU A 25 -1.58 14.23 -11.55
C GLU A 25 -0.74 12.96 -11.72
N ASP A 26 -0.39 12.58 -12.96
CA ASP A 26 0.44 11.41 -13.27
C ASP A 26 1.76 11.40 -12.48
N LEU A 27 2.37 12.57 -12.25
CA LEU A 27 3.58 12.71 -11.45
C LEU A 27 3.33 12.58 -9.94
N LYS A 28 2.16 12.99 -9.44
CA LYS A 28 1.76 12.84 -8.02
C LYS A 28 1.65 11.35 -7.68
N TRP A 29 1.00 10.59 -8.56
CA TRP A 29 0.69 9.18 -8.32
C TRP A 29 1.81 8.21 -8.68
N HIS A 30 2.86 8.64 -9.39
CA HIS A 30 3.89 7.73 -9.88
C HIS A 30 4.51 6.88 -8.76
N ASN A 31 4.95 7.52 -7.67
CA ASN A 31 5.63 6.83 -6.57
C ASN A 31 4.68 5.91 -5.80
N ASP A 32 3.42 6.32 -5.61
CA ASP A 32 2.40 5.52 -4.94
C ASP A 32 2.01 4.31 -5.80
N LEU A 33 1.84 4.47 -7.11
CA LEU A 33 1.61 3.36 -8.04
C LEU A 33 2.78 2.36 -8.05
N ARG A 34 4.04 2.84 -8.03
CA ARG A 34 5.21 1.95 -7.91
C ARG A 34 5.24 1.21 -6.57
N ALA A 35 4.81 1.86 -5.49
CA ALA A 35 4.72 1.23 -4.18
C ALA A 35 3.62 0.15 -4.16
N MET A 36 2.42 0.46 -4.66
CA MET A 36 1.32 -0.50 -4.78
C MET A 36 1.70 -1.72 -5.63
N GLU A 37 2.41 -1.50 -6.75
CA GLU A 37 2.95 -2.60 -7.55
C GLU A 37 3.91 -3.50 -6.76
N ALA A 38 4.77 -2.92 -5.92
CA ALA A 38 5.70 -3.72 -5.10
C ALA A 38 4.96 -4.55 -4.04
N GLU A 39 3.89 -4.00 -3.45
CA GLU A 39 3.05 -4.71 -2.48
C GLU A 39 2.36 -5.92 -3.13
N VAL A 40 1.75 -5.72 -4.31
CA VAL A 40 0.98 -6.75 -5.02
C VAL A 40 1.88 -7.77 -5.72
N ASN A 41 3.02 -7.37 -6.27
CA ASN A 41 3.88 -8.27 -7.03
C ASN A 41 4.91 -9.02 -6.20
N LEU A 42 5.18 -8.58 -4.97
CA LEU A 42 6.34 -9.08 -4.22
C LEU A 42 6.03 -9.29 -2.74
N HIS A 43 5.37 -8.35 -2.08
CA HIS A 43 5.16 -8.46 -0.64
C HIS A 43 4.10 -9.50 -0.27
N ILE A 44 2.93 -9.45 -0.92
CA ILE A 44 1.85 -10.40 -0.63
C ILE A 44 2.28 -11.85 -0.86
N LEU A 45 3.11 -12.10 -1.87
CA LEU A 45 3.64 -13.43 -2.19
C LEU A 45 4.59 -13.97 -1.12
N ARG A 46 5.21 -13.09 -0.33
CA ARG A 46 6.06 -13.49 0.81
C ARG A 46 5.26 -13.82 2.06
N ILE A 47 4.06 -13.25 2.19
CA ILE A 47 3.19 -13.43 3.35
C ILE A 47 2.26 -14.64 3.15
N LEU A 48 1.83 -14.88 1.91
CA LEU A 48 0.88 -15.95 1.60
C LEU A 48 1.44 -17.33 1.98
N PRO A 49 0.67 -18.14 2.73
CA PRO A 49 1.00 -19.53 2.95
C PRO A 49 1.01 -20.31 1.63
N ARG A 50 1.91 -21.29 1.51
CA ARG A 50 2.03 -22.14 0.32
C ARG A 50 0.75 -22.89 -0.06
N SER A 51 -0.14 -23.12 0.92
CA SER A 51 -1.45 -23.74 0.67
C SER A 51 -2.40 -22.89 -0.19
N TYR A 52 -2.11 -21.59 -0.37
CA TYR A 52 -2.93 -20.66 -1.14
C TYR A 52 -2.29 -20.29 -2.50
N GLU A 53 -1.30 -21.06 -2.98
CA GLU A 53 -0.62 -20.79 -4.25
C GLU A 53 -1.60 -20.76 -5.44
N ASP A 54 -2.63 -21.61 -5.44
CA ASP A 54 -3.65 -21.64 -6.51
C ASP A 54 -4.50 -20.36 -6.57
N TYR A 55 -4.56 -19.60 -5.47
CA TYR A 55 -5.39 -18.40 -5.31
C TYR A 55 -4.57 -17.11 -5.29
N ILE A 56 -3.29 -17.15 -5.68
CA ILE A 56 -2.40 -15.98 -5.70
C ILE A 56 -3.04 -14.79 -6.43
N LEU A 57 -3.66 -15.02 -7.59
CA LEU A 57 -4.28 -13.94 -8.36
C LEU A 57 -5.39 -13.24 -7.56
N THR A 58 -6.22 -14.01 -6.85
CA THR A 58 -7.31 -13.48 -6.02
C THR A 58 -6.74 -12.62 -4.90
N HIS A 59 -5.72 -13.10 -4.21
CA HIS A 59 -5.06 -12.34 -3.14
C HIS A 59 -4.42 -11.04 -3.68
N GLN A 60 -3.78 -11.09 -4.84
CA GLN A 60 -3.21 -9.91 -5.49
C GLN A 60 -4.28 -8.87 -5.84
N VAL A 61 -5.43 -9.29 -6.37
CA VAL A 61 -6.55 -8.39 -6.69
C VAL A 61 -7.14 -7.77 -5.43
N LEU A 62 -7.36 -8.56 -4.37
CA LEU A 62 -7.88 -8.07 -3.09
C LEU A 62 -6.94 -7.06 -2.44
N CYS A 63 -5.63 -7.35 -2.43
CA CYS A 63 -4.61 -6.43 -1.93
C CYS A 63 -4.59 -5.12 -2.73
N LEU A 64 -4.69 -5.21 -4.07
CA LEU A 64 -4.76 -4.03 -4.91
C LEU A 64 -6.01 -3.18 -4.62
N ALA A 65 -7.18 -3.80 -4.48
CA ALA A 65 -8.43 -3.11 -4.16
C ALA A 65 -8.31 -2.36 -2.82
N MET A 66 -7.82 -3.05 -1.78
CA MET A 66 -7.60 -2.44 -0.48
C MET A 66 -6.56 -1.30 -0.50
N LEU A 67 -5.51 -1.40 -1.32
CA LEU A 67 -4.55 -0.30 -1.53
C LEU A 67 -5.21 0.90 -2.19
N PHE A 68 -6.08 0.69 -3.18
CA PHE A 68 -6.83 1.77 -3.81
C PHE A 68 -7.79 2.44 -2.84
N ASP A 69 -8.55 1.68 -2.05
CA ASP A 69 -9.46 2.23 -1.04
C ASP A 69 -8.70 3.13 -0.06
N MET A 70 -7.54 2.67 0.45
CA MET A 70 -6.72 3.47 1.36
C MET A 70 -6.19 4.78 0.76
N HIS A 71 -5.88 4.82 -0.55
CA HIS A 71 -5.28 6.01 -1.15
C HIS A 71 -6.32 6.95 -1.78
N LEU A 72 -7.47 6.44 -2.23
CA LEU A 72 -8.51 7.24 -2.87
C LEU A 72 -9.51 7.83 -1.88
N ASP A 73 -9.84 7.16 -0.76
CA ASP A 73 -10.73 7.74 0.25
C ASP A 73 -10.11 8.98 0.93
N GLU A 74 -8.78 9.07 0.96
CA GLU A 74 -8.06 10.19 1.57
C GLU A 74 -8.09 11.49 0.75
N ASP A 75 -8.30 11.43 -0.57
CA ASP A 75 -8.45 12.64 -1.39
C ASP A 75 -9.86 13.27 -1.21
N HIS A 76 -10.86 12.50 -0.76
CA HIS A 76 -12.24 12.98 -0.49
C HIS A 76 -12.41 13.56 0.91
N GLU A 77 -11.81 12.94 1.92
CA GLU A 77 -11.68 13.53 3.25
C GLU A 77 -10.49 14.48 3.23
N LYS A 78 -10.73 15.78 2.95
CA LYS A 78 -9.79 16.86 3.24
C LYS A 78 -9.35 16.74 4.69
N ARG A 79 -8.31 15.93 4.95
CA ARG A 79 -7.79 15.68 6.29
C ARG A 79 -7.46 17.05 6.83
N LYS A 80 -8.14 17.41 7.93
CA LYS A 80 -7.67 18.41 8.86
C LYS A 80 -6.25 18.00 9.21
N VAL A 81 -5.28 18.55 8.49
CA VAL A 81 -3.86 18.39 8.74
C VAL A 81 -3.63 19.03 10.10
N THR A 82 -3.66 18.23 11.16
CA THR A 82 -2.96 18.58 12.38
C THR A 82 -1.48 18.42 12.04
N SER A 83 -0.86 19.52 11.61
CA SER A 83 0.57 19.60 11.41
C SER A 83 1.26 19.37 12.75
N VAL A 84 1.57 18.12 13.06
CA VAL A 84 2.37 17.78 14.24
C VAL A 84 3.82 18.15 13.93
N ILE A 85 4.18 19.31 14.46
CA ILE A 85 5.55 19.80 14.60
C ILE A 85 6.35 18.73 15.37
N ASP A 86 7.57 18.53 14.91
CA ASP A 86 8.57 17.58 15.42
C ASP A 86 8.80 17.77 16.93
N VAL A 87 8.11 16.99 17.77
CA VAL A 87 8.47 16.84 19.19
C VAL A 87 9.47 15.70 19.27
N GLY A 88 10.72 16.03 18.95
CA GLY A 88 11.83 15.27 19.50
C GLY A 88 11.69 15.24 21.02
N LEU A 89 11.88 14.05 21.61
CA LEU A 89 12.02 13.82 23.05
C LEU A 89 10.73 13.86 23.89
N CYS A 90 9.84 12.88 23.75
CA CYS A 90 9.05 12.37 24.88
C CYS A 90 8.47 10.98 24.53
N LYS A 91 8.78 9.96 25.34
CA LYS A 91 8.02 8.70 25.32
C LYS A 91 6.61 9.02 25.84
N PRO A 92 5.52 8.72 25.11
CA PRO A 92 4.18 8.94 25.63
C PRO A 92 3.91 7.99 26.79
N VAL A 93 3.46 8.55 27.92
CA VAL A 93 3.13 7.84 29.18
C VAL A 93 1.95 6.87 29.04
N SER A 94 1.27 6.83 27.89
CA SER A 94 0.13 5.93 27.64
C SER A 94 0.33 4.87 26.53
N GLY A 95 1.57 4.58 26.12
CA GLY A 95 1.88 3.34 25.39
C GLY A 95 1.35 3.20 23.96
N THR A 96 0.59 4.15 23.41
CA THR A 96 0.23 4.18 21.99
C THR A 96 1.28 4.94 21.19
N MET A 97 2.11 4.21 20.45
CA MET A 97 2.98 4.78 19.41
C MET A 97 2.10 5.33 18.29
N LEU A 98 1.98 6.66 18.21
CA LEU A 98 1.49 7.35 17.01
C LEU A 98 2.60 7.28 15.95
N THR A 99 2.47 6.31 15.05
CA THR A 99 3.39 6.14 13.91
C THR A 99 3.17 7.26 12.90
N ARG A 100 4.26 7.94 12.53
CA ARG A 100 4.26 9.00 11.52
C ARG A 100 3.62 8.51 10.21
N SER A 101 2.57 9.19 9.75
CA SER A 101 1.77 8.82 8.56
C SER A 101 2.62 8.82 7.28
N VAL A 102 3.67 9.64 7.25
CA VAL A 102 4.57 9.82 6.13
C VAL A 102 6.01 9.56 6.59
N ARG A 103 6.86 8.92 5.78
CA ARG A 103 8.30 8.79 6.10
C ARG A 103 9.23 9.01 4.90
N GLY A 104 10.46 9.45 5.20
CA GLY A 104 11.53 9.59 4.22
C GLY A 104 11.41 10.83 3.30
N ARG A 105 12.39 10.95 2.40
CA ARG A 105 12.54 12.06 1.44
C ARG A 105 11.36 12.20 0.48
N ASP A 106 10.76 11.07 0.10
CA ASP A 106 9.69 11.00 -0.89
C ASP A 106 8.28 11.21 -0.29
N ARG A 107 8.21 11.55 1.01
CA ARG A 107 6.94 11.78 1.71
C ARG A 107 5.88 10.69 1.48
N ARG A 108 6.31 9.44 1.26
CA ARG A 108 5.42 8.30 1.04
C ARG A 108 4.67 7.94 2.32
N GLN A 109 3.45 7.47 2.14
CA GLN A 109 2.67 6.91 3.24
C GLN A 109 3.26 5.59 3.71
N THR A 110 3.16 5.34 5.02
CA THR A 110 3.64 4.10 5.60
C THR A 110 2.59 3.00 5.42
N ILE A 111 2.80 2.11 4.46
CA ILE A 111 2.01 0.88 4.34
C ILE A 111 2.55 -0.12 5.39
N TYR A 112 1.69 -0.51 6.34
CA TYR A 112 2.05 -1.45 7.40
C TYR A 112 1.09 -2.65 7.41
N TRP A 113 1.68 -3.83 7.55
CA TRP A 113 0.96 -5.11 7.60
C TRP A 113 1.06 -5.68 9.01
N ARG A 114 -0.08 -5.88 9.68
CA ARG A 114 -0.14 -6.54 10.99
C ARG A 114 -0.83 -7.91 10.81
N GLY A 115 -0.07 -8.92 10.40
CA GLY A 115 -0.60 -10.26 10.10
C GLY A 115 -1.43 -10.27 8.81
N ASP A 116 -2.56 -10.98 8.82
CA ASP A 116 -3.45 -11.16 7.65
C ASP A 116 -4.33 -9.93 7.37
N VAL A 117 -4.17 -8.84 8.13
CA VAL A 117 -4.94 -7.62 8.03
C VAL A 117 -3.98 -6.45 7.79
N CYS A 118 -4.18 -5.74 6.69
CA CYS A 118 -3.52 -4.45 6.49
C CYS A 118 -4.15 -3.43 7.43
N SER A 119 -3.33 -2.77 8.24
CA SER A 119 -3.80 -1.75 9.17
C SER A 119 -2.87 -0.55 9.03
N SER A 120 -3.37 0.48 8.36
CA SER A 120 -2.88 1.85 8.52
C SER A 120 -3.41 2.36 9.86
N TYR A 121 -2.52 2.67 10.80
CA TYR A 121 -2.90 3.33 12.04
C TYR A 121 -2.91 4.86 11.80
N LEU A 122 -3.99 5.48 12.27
CA LEU A 122 -4.24 6.92 12.37
C LEU A 122 -3.01 7.73 12.82
#